data_AF-A0A1V1UD68-F1
#
_entry.id   AF-A0A1V1UD68-F1
#
_cell.length_a   1.000
_cell.length_b   1.000
_cell.length_c   1.000
_cell.angle_alpha   90.00
_cell.angle_beta   90.00
_cell.angle_gamma   90.00
#
_symmetry.space_group_name_H-M   'P 1'
#
loop_
_entity.id
_entity.type
_entity.pdbx_description
1 polymer ?
#
loop_
_entity_poly.entity_id
_entity_poly.type
_entity_poly.pdbx_seq_one_letter_code
_entity_poly.pdbx_strand_id
1 'polypeptide(L)' 'MRTLLVFLILTWPVPVMADALGALKQPGVVALMRHALAPGTGDPARFDVEKCGTQRNLDARGRAQVRRTGKVPRARYPP' A
#
# COMPACT_ATOMS: atom_id res chain seq x y z
N MET A 1 38.09 -28.36 -10.92
CA MET A 1 37.67 -27.35 -9.91
C MET A 1 37.12 -26.06 -10.54
N ARG A 2 37.84 -25.41 -11.48
CA ARG A 2 37.39 -24.14 -12.09
C ARG A 2 36.07 -24.23 -12.88
N THR A 3 35.87 -25.32 -13.62
CA THR A 3 34.64 -25.56 -14.41
C THR A 3 33.41 -25.83 -13.55
N LEU A 4 33.58 -26.53 -12.42
CA LEU A 4 32.52 -26.75 -11.43
C LEU A 4 32.04 -25.44 -10.79
N LEU A 5 32.96 -24.53 -10.46
CA LEU A 5 32.65 -23.21 -9.90
C LEU A 5 31.85 -22.34 -10.88
N VAL A 6 32.18 -22.36 -12.17
CA VAL A 6 31.44 -21.62 -13.20
C VAL A 6 30.02 -22.14 -13.36
N PHE A 7 29.83 -23.47 -13.37
CA PHE A 7 28.49 -24.08 -13.40
C PHE A 7 27.66 -23.74 -12.15
N LEU A 8 28.30 -23.68 -10.96
CA LEU A 8 27.63 -23.34 -9.71
C LEU A 8 27.12 -21.89 -9.69
N ILE A 9 27.86 -20.96 -10.29
CA ILE A 9 27.48 -19.53 -10.36
C ILE A 9 26.38 -19.31 -11.41
N LEU A 10 26.49 -19.95 -12.57
CA LEU A 10 25.52 -19.78 -13.67
C LEU A 10 24.14 -20.35 -13.37
N THR A 11 24.06 -21.34 -12.48
CA THR A 11 22.80 -21.97 -12.08
C THR A 11 22.21 -21.39 -10.81
N TRP A 12 22.84 -20.36 -10.23
CA TRP A 12 22.35 -19.73 -9.02
C TRP A 12 21.13 -18.85 -9.33
N PRO A 13 19.93 -19.17 -8.81
CA PRO A 13 18.78 -18.32 -9.01
C PRO A 13 18.96 -17.03 -8.18
N VAL A 14 18.96 -15.88 -8.85
CA VAL A 14 18.90 -14.58 -8.18
C VAL A 14 17.44 -14.13 -8.14
N PRO A 15 16.82 -14.04 -6.95
CA PRO A 15 15.46 -13.54 -6.85
C PRO A 15 15.44 -12.05 -7.20
N VAL A 16 14.60 -11.66 -8.16
CA VAL A 16 14.22 -10.26 -8.37
C VAL A 16 12.98 -9.97 -7.55
N MET A 17 13.06 -9.01 -6.63
CA MET A 17 11.93 -8.52 -5.87
C MET A 17 11.44 -7.19 -6.46
N ALA A 18 10.13 -7.05 -6.62
CA ALA A 18 9.53 -5.80 -7.05
C ALA A 18 9.48 -4.81 -5.87
N ASP A 19 9.96 -3.58 -6.09
CA ASP A 19 9.82 -2.48 -5.14
C ASP A 19 8.67 -1.56 -5.56
N ALA A 20 7.44 -2.00 -5.27
CA ALA A 20 6.23 -1.25 -5.62
C ALA A 20 6.19 0.15 -4.99
N LEU A 21 6.78 0.32 -3.80
CA LEU A 21 6.90 1.63 -3.18
C LEU A 21 7.97 2.47 -3.88
N GLY A 22 9.09 1.88 -4.28
CA GLY A 22 10.13 2.52 -5.10
C GLY A 22 9.56 3.15 -6.37
N ALA A 23 8.62 2.45 -7.03
CA ALA A 23 7.98 2.93 -8.25
C ALA A 23 7.22 4.26 -8.08
N LEU A 24 6.74 4.59 -6.87
CA LEU A 24 6.03 5.85 -6.60
C LEU A 24 6.89 7.11 -6.82
N LYS A 25 8.22 6.97 -6.94
CA LYS A 25 9.13 8.09 -7.28
C LYS A 25 9.06 8.48 -8.75
N GLN A 26 8.59 7.59 -9.62
CA GLN A 26 8.63 7.83 -11.05
C GLN A 26 7.51 8.80 -11.45
N PRO A 27 7.78 9.69 -12.42
CA PRO A 27 6.75 10.58 -12.93
C PRO A 27 5.61 9.77 -13.54
N GLY A 28 4.36 10.20 -13.28
CA GLY A 28 3.17 9.55 -13.82
C GLY A 28 2.71 8.28 -13.09
N VAL A 29 3.34 7.92 -11.97
CA VAL A 29 2.91 6.77 -11.15
C VAL A 29 1.91 7.21 -10.08
N VAL A 30 0.80 6.48 -9.96
CA VAL A 30 -0.26 6.72 -8.97
C VAL A 30 -0.45 5.48 -8.10
N ALA A 31 -0.51 5.68 -6.78
CA ALA A 31 -0.91 4.63 -5.84
C ALA A 31 -2.43 4.61 -5.65
N LEU A 32 -3.07 3.50 -5.98
CA LEU A 32 -4.48 3.25 -5.63
C LEU A 32 -4.54 2.34 -4.41
N MET A 33 -5.20 2.79 -3.35
CA MET A 33 -5.33 2.03 -2.10
C MET A 33 -6.80 1.87 -1.73
N ARG A 34 -7.17 0.69 -1.24
CA ARG A 34 -8.48 0.48 -0.61
C ARG A 34 -8.54 1.27 0.70
N HIS A 35 -9.72 1.80 1.02
CA HIS A 35 -9.98 2.41 2.33
C HIS A 35 -9.75 1.39 3.48
N ALA A 36 -9.42 1.89 4.68
CA ALA A 36 -9.33 1.07 5.88
C ALA A 36 -10.73 0.69 6.40
N LEU A 37 -10.80 -0.10 7.48
CA LEU A 37 -12.06 -0.63 7.99
C LEU A 37 -13.13 0.46 8.24
N ALA A 38 -14.25 0.35 7.53
CA ALA A 38 -15.45 1.15 7.69
C ALA A 38 -16.65 0.18 7.76
N PRO A 39 -17.12 -0.19 8.96
CA PRO A 39 -18.15 -1.22 9.13
C PRO A 39 -19.47 -0.89 8.40
N GLY A 40 -20.20 -1.94 8.00
CA GLY A 40 -21.44 -1.82 7.25
C GLY A 40 -21.25 -1.82 5.73
N THR A 41 -22.32 -1.50 5.01
CA THR A 41 -22.36 -1.43 3.54
C THR A 41 -23.17 -0.21 3.12
N GLY A 42 -22.75 0.46 2.03
CA GLY A 42 -23.34 1.74 1.61
C GLY A 42 -23.13 2.88 2.61
N ASP A 43 -23.53 4.09 2.23
CA ASP A 43 -23.72 5.18 3.18
C ASP A 43 -25.10 5.07 3.84
N PRO A 44 -25.31 5.65 5.03
CA PRO A 44 -26.62 5.67 5.67
C PRO A 44 -27.70 6.33 4.80
N ALA A 45 -28.96 5.95 5.03
CA ALA A 45 -30.09 6.63 4.38
C ALA A 45 -30.08 8.13 4.72
N ARG A 46 -30.25 8.98 3.70
CA ARG A 46 -30.23 10.46 3.83
C ARG A 46 -28.90 11.04 4.34
N PHE A 47 -27.76 10.38 4.08
CA PHE A 47 -26.46 11.01 4.28
C PHE A 47 -26.35 12.31 3.48
N ASP A 48 -25.52 13.22 3.96
CA ASP A 48 -25.23 14.50 3.33
C ASP A 48 -23.77 14.50 2.87
N VAL A 49 -23.55 14.72 1.57
CA VAL A 49 -22.21 14.76 0.95
C VAL A 49 -21.35 15.88 1.53
N GLU A 50 -21.97 16.98 1.94
CA GLU A 50 -21.29 18.12 2.57
C GLU A 50 -21.03 17.90 4.07
N LYS A 51 -21.64 16.86 4.67
CA LYS A 51 -21.46 16.52 6.09
C LYS A 51 -20.89 15.11 6.25
N CYS A 52 -19.57 15.00 6.16
CA CYS A 52 -18.83 13.73 6.28
C CYS A 52 -19.27 12.86 7.46
N GLY A 53 -19.64 13.45 8.61
CA GLY A 53 -20.08 12.69 9.79
C GLY A 53 -21.36 11.87 9.59
N THR A 54 -22.15 12.16 8.55
CA THR A 54 -23.38 11.42 8.22
C THR A 54 -23.14 10.24 7.27
N GLN A 55 -21.92 10.09 6.73
CA GLN A 55 -21.52 9.04 5.80
C GLN A 55 -21.01 7.79 6.53
N ARG A 56 -20.73 6.71 5.79
CA ARG A 56 -20.05 5.51 6.30
C ARG A 56 -18.57 5.82 6.53
N ASN A 57 -18.22 6.01 7.80
CA ASN A 57 -16.89 6.41 8.21
C ASN A 57 -16.06 5.24 8.76
N LEU A 58 -14.73 5.45 8.81
CA LEU A 58 -13.82 4.55 9.49
C LEU A 58 -14.13 4.53 11.00
N ASP A 59 -14.19 3.33 11.57
CA ASP A 59 -14.26 3.16 13.02
C ASP A 59 -12.88 3.41 13.67
N ALA A 60 -12.77 3.25 14.99
CA ALA A 60 -11.51 3.44 15.70
C ALA A 60 -10.39 2.50 15.18
N ARG A 61 -10.74 1.27 14.79
CA ARG A 61 -9.79 0.28 14.27
C ARG A 61 -9.36 0.65 12.85
N GLY A 62 -10.28 1.11 12.01
CA GLY A 62 -10.00 1.62 10.67
C GLY A 62 -9.07 2.84 10.71
N ARG A 63 -9.31 3.77 11.64
CA ARG A 63 -8.43 4.93 11.85
C ARG A 63 -7.03 4.51 12.31
N ALA A 64 -6.91 3.50 13.17
CA ALA A 64 -5.60 2.95 13.54
C ALA A 64 -4.91 2.27 12.36
N GLN A 65 -5.67 1.51 11.56
CA GLN A 65 -5.16 0.84 10.36
C GLN A 65 -4.59 1.83 9.34
N VAL A 66 -5.33 2.88 8.96
CA VAL A 66 -4.84 3.86 7.97
C VAL A 66 -3.59 4.59 8.46
N ARG A 67 -3.50 4.91 9.77
CA ARG A 67 -2.30 5.51 10.36
C ARG A 67 -1.08 4.59 10.26
N ARG A 68 -1.27 3.29 10.54
CA ARG A 68 -0.19 2.29 10.44
C ARG A 68 0.24 2.09 8.99
N THR A 69 -0.71 1.90 8.08
CA THR A 69 -0.43 1.69 6.66
C THR A 69 0.26 2.91 6.04
N GLY A 70 -0.18 4.13 6.38
CA GLY A 70 0.42 5.37 5.87
C GLY A 70 1.84 5.66 6.38
N LYS A 71 2.28 5.01 7.49
CA LYS A 71 3.60 5.26 8.09
C LYS A 71 4.74 4.91 7.13
N VAL A 72 4.64 3.78 6.43
CA VAL A 72 5.72 3.30 5.54
C VAL A 72 5.86 4.19 4.29
N PRO A 73 4.79 4.49 3.52
CA PRO A 73 4.88 5.42 2.41
C PRO A 73 5.36 6.80 2.85
N ARG A 74 4.82 7.35 3.95
CA ARG A 74 5.19 8.70 4.45
C ARG A 74 6.67 8.79 4.85
N ALA A 75 7.22 7.75 5.48
CA ALA A 75 8.64 7.72 5.85
C ALA A 75 9.55 7.64 4.63
N ARG A 76 9.10 7.00 3.55
CA ARG A 76 9.85 6.85 2.30
C ARG A 76 9.66 8.03 1.34
N TYR A 77 8.51 8.71 1.45
CA TYR A 77 7.99 9.79 0.60
C TYR A 77 7.29 10.86 1.46
N PRO A 78 8.05 11.73 2.14
CA PRO A 78 7.46 12.89 2.80
C PRO A 78 6.82 13.84 1.75
N PRO A 79 5.76 14.58 2.11
CA PRO A 79 5.13 15.56 1.25
C PRO A 79 6.07 16.72 0.90
#